data_AF-A0A6L8I1P3-F1
#
_entry.id   AF-A0A6L8I1P3-F1
#
_cell.length_a   1.000
_cell.length_b   1.000
_cell.length_c   1.000
_cell.angle_alpha   90.00
_cell.angle_beta   90.00
_cell.angle_gamma   90.00
#
_symmetry.space_group_name_H-M   'P 1'
#
loop_
_entity.id
_entity.type
_entity.pdbx_description
1 polymer ?
#
loop_
_entity_poly.entity_id
_entity_poly.type
_entity_poly.pdbx_seq_one_letter_code
_entity_poly.pdbx_strand_id
1 'polypeptide(L)'
;MTEEKNEAATLFGIYKIHAELAEQAAASRESLNKLYSGMVTAVVAGSVLIHRVAPDSDTMWVLPVLGIAISLSWMMSLHSATGRLSAKHAVLLELESRLPFDFWKREDEKFNELRVVRRKWSGLLMPGAFLVISGAWLITLIVGTVC
;
A
#
# COMPACT_ATOMS: atom_id res chain seq x y z
N MET A 1 39.92 22.70 -8.40
CA MET A 1 39.94 21.23 -8.66
C MET A 1 39.67 20.40 -7.41
N THR A 2 40.11 20.80 -6.21
CA THR A 2 39.78 20.13 -4.94
C THR A 2 38.38 20.46 -4.41
N GLU A 3 37.90 21.70 -4.56
CA GLU A 3 36.54 22.10 -4.14
C GLU A 3 35.43 21.41 -4.95
N GLU A 4 35.53 21.43 -6.28
CA GLU A 4 34.56 20.81 -7.19
C GLU A 4 34.40 19.29 -6.95
N LYS A 5 35.50 18.62 -6.62
CA LYS A 5 35.51 17.19 -6.27
C LYS A 5 34.83 16.92 -4.93
N ASN A 6 34.90 17.88 -4.00
CA ASN A 6 34.27 17.79 -2.69
C ASN A 6 32.75 18.03 -2.79
N GLU A 7 32.33 18.99 -3.61
CA GLU A 7 30.91 19.28 -3.86
C GLU A 7 30.20 18.11 -4.55
N ALA A 8 30.82 17.51 -5.57
CA ALA A 8 30.30 16.30 -6.22
C ALA A 8 30.18 15.11 -5.26
N ALA A 9 31.14 14.95 -4.33
CA ALA A 9 31.09 13.91 -3.31
C ALA A 9 29.97 14.14 -2.30
N THR A 10 29.74 15.38 -1.87
CA THR A 10 28.63 15.75 -1.00
C THR A 10 27.28 15.50 -1.68
N LEU A 11 27.13 15.90 -2.94
CA LEU A 11 25.89 15.73 -3.69
C LEU A 11 25.56 14.25 -3.92
N PHE A 12 26.58 13.44 -4.20
CA PHE A 12 26.44 11.98 -4.29
C PHE A 12 26.05 11.35 -2.94
N GLY A 13 26.62 11.83 -1.83
CA GLY A 13 26.26 11.38 -0.48
C GLY A 13 24.79 11.67 -0.13
N ILE A 14 24.33 12.88 -0.45
CA ILE A 14 22.91 13.27 -0.30
C ILE A 14 22.03 12.36 -1.15
N TYR A 15 22.35 12.20 -2.43
CA TYR A 15 21.62 11.34 -3.35
C TYR A 15 21.48 9.90 -2.83
N LYS A 16 22.58 9.30 -2.35
CA LYS A 16 22.58 7.94 -1.79
C LYS A 16 21.62 7.81 -0.60
N ILE A 17 21.66 8.75 0.34
CA ILE A 17 20.75 8.76 1.50
C ILE A 17 19.29 8.85 1.04
N HIS A 18 18.99 9.71 0.07
CA HIS A 18 17.64 9.85 -0.45
C HIS A 18 17.15 8.58 -1.17
N ALA A 19 18.03 7.88 -1.88
CA ALA A 19 17.71 6.62 -2.55
C ALA A 19 17.39 5.51 -1.52
N GLU A 20 18.22 5.34 -0.50
CA GLU A 20 17.98 4.38 0.60
C GLU A 20 16.65 4.68 1.33
N LEU A 21 16.36 5.96 1.56
CA LEU A 21 15.09 6.39 2.17
C LEU A 21 13.86 6.18 1.27
N ALA A 22 14.04 6.09 -0.05
CA ALA A 22 12.98 5.76 -0.98
C ALA A 22 12.72 4.24 -1.01
N GLU A 23 13.77 3.42 -0.98
CA GLU A 23 13.66 1.96 -0.84
C GLU A 23 12.98 1.57 0.47
N GLN A 24 13.35 2.19 1.59
CA GLN A 24 12.71 1.95 2.87
C GLN A 24 11.22 2.33 2.85
N ALA A 25 10.86 3.42 2.16
CA ALA A 25 9.47 3.81 1.96
C ALA A 25 8.72 2.81 1.07
N ALA A 26 9.35 2.21 0.05
CA ALA A 26 8.77 1.14 -0.74
C ALA A 26 8.54 -0.13 0.10
N ALA A 27 9.52 -0.55 0.90
CA ALA A 27 9.41 -1.69 1.82
C ALA A 27 8.27 -1.51 2.84
N SER A 28 8.01 -0.26 3.26
CA SER A 28 6.88 0.04 4.15
C SER A 28 5.52 -0.33 3.54
N ARG A 29 5.34 -0.25 2.21
CA ARG A 29 4.10 -0.65 1.53
C ARG A 29 3.88 -2.15 1.57
N GLU A 30 4.94 -2.93 1.41
CA GLU A 30 4.86 -4.39 1.52
C GLU A 30 4.49 -4.80 2.95
N SER A 31 5.08 -4.15 3.95
CA SER A 31 4.74 -4.34 5.37
C SER A 31 3.26 -4.04 5.65
N LEU A 32 2.73 -2.91 5.14
CA LEU A 32 1.31 -2.57 5.26
C LEU A 32 0.41 -3.65 4.64
N ASN A 33 0.74 -4.14 3.43
CA ASN A 33 -0.03 -5.21 2.80
C ASN A 33 -0.06 -6.49 3.65
N LYS A 34 1.08 -6.89 4.20
CA LYS A 34 1.16 -8.06 5.09
C LYS A 34 0.30 -7.85 6.33
N LEU A 35 0.42 -6.70 6.98
CA LEU A 35 -0.36 -6.37 8.17
C LEU A 35 -1.87 -6.47 7.93
N TYR A 36 -2.37 -5.77 6.91
CA TYR A 36 -3.80 -5.75 6.62
C TYR A 36 -4.32 -7.11 6.12
N SER A 37 -3.54 -7.84 5.32
CA SER A 37 -3.91 -9.21 4.94
C SER A 37 -4.01 -10.15 6.15
N GLY A 38 -3.13 -9.96 7.15
CA GLY A 38 -3.19 -10.68 8.43
C GLY A 38 -4.44 -10.32 9.24
N MET A 39 -4.78 -9.03 9.32
CA MET A 39 -6.01 -8.57 9.99
C MET A 39 -7.27 -9.16 9.34
N VAL A 40 -7.35 -9.13 8.00
CA VAL A 40 -8.44 -9.74 7.23
C VAL A 40 -8.54 -11.24 7.52
N THR A 41 -7.40 -11.94 7.50
CA THR A 41 -7.35 -13.38 7.82
C THR A 41 -7.85 -13.67 9.23
N ALA A 42 -7.48 -12.83 10.20
CA ALA A 42 -7.95 -12.95 11.58
C ALA A 42 -9.47 -12.72 11.70
N VAL A 43 -10.04 -11.76 10.97
CA VAL A 43 -11.50 -11.53 10.93
C VAL A 43 -12.23 -12.76 10.37
N VAL A 44 -11.73 -13.33 9.27
CA VAL A 44 -12.33 -14.54 8.66
C VAL A 44 -12.19 -15.75 9.57
N ALA A 45 -11.02 -15.96 10.19
CA ALA A 45 -10.84 -17.06 11.13
C ALA A 45 -11.74 -16.90 12.38
N GLY A 46 -11.81 -15.68 12.90
CA GLY A 46 -12.67 -15.33 14.03
C GLY A 46 -14.16 -15.53 13.71
N SER A 47 -14.61 -15.20 12.50
CA SER A 47 -16.00 -15.41 12.11
C SER A 47 -16.39 -16.88 12.06
N VAL A 48 -15.52 -17.74 11.53
CA VAL A 48 -15.74 -19.19 11.52
C VAL A 48 -15.82 -19.73 12.95
N LEU A 49 -14.95 -19.25 13.85
CA LEU A 49 -14.95 -19.68 15.24
C LEU A 49 -16.23 -19.24 15.97
N ILE A 50 -16.62 -17.98 15.82
CA ILE A 50 -17.84 -17.43 16.45
C ILE A 50 -19.07 -18.17 15.93
N HIS A 51 -19.16 -18.44 14.63
CA HIS A 51 -20.29 -19.16 14.06
C HIS A 51 -20.42 -20.59 14.62
N ARG A 52 -19.31 -21.25 14.96
CA ARG A 52 -19.32 -22.60 15.56
C ARG A 52 -19.71 -22.59 17.03
N VAL A 53 -19.35 -21.56 17.78
CA VAL A 53 -19.52 -21.51 19.25
C VAL A 53 -20.81 -20.79 19.65
N ALA A 54 -21.22 -19.78 18.91
CA ALA A 54 -22.39 -18.94 19.18
C ALA A 54 -23.07 -18.52 17.87
N PRO A 55 -23.76 -19.44 17.16
CA PRO A 55 -24.35 -19.18 15.86
C PRO A 55 -25.43 -18.09 15.88
N ASP A 56 -26.17 -17.95 16.98
CA ASP A 56 -27.26 -16.98 17.12
C ASP A 56 -26.84 -15.73 17.91
N SER A 57 -25.55 -15.40 17.90
CA SER A 57 -25.08 -14.23 18.62
C SER A 57 -25.57 -12.95 17.95
N ASP A 58 -26.32 -12.12 18.69
CA ASP A 58 -26.70 -10.75 18.31
C ASP A 58 -25.50 -9.85 17.98
N THR A 59 -24.27 -10.30 18.22
CA THR A 59 -23.02 -9.57 17.91
C THR A 59 -22.39 -9.96 16.58
N MET A 60 -22.98 -10.86 15.79
CA MET A 60 -22.42 -11.30 14.51
C MET A 60 -22.19 -10.17 13.50
N TRP A 61 -22.96 -9.07 13.58
CA TRP A 61 -22.80 -7.89 12.73
C TRP A 61 -21.48 -7.13 12.96
N VAL A 62 -20.81 -7.32 14.10
CA VAL A 62 -19.55 -6.65 14.43
C VAL A 62 -18.43 -7.05 13.47
N LEU A 63 -18.42 -8.30 13.01
CA LEU A 63 -17.37 -8.83 12.14
C LEU A 63 -17.36 -8.20 10.74
N PRO A 64 -18.49 -8.10 9.99
CA PRO A 64 -18.49 -7.40 8.72
C PRO A 64 -18.22 -5.89 8.88
N VAL A 65 -18.68 -5.25 9.97
CA VAL A 65 -18.33 -3.85 10.27
C VAL A 65 -16.82 -3.68 10.44
N LEU A 66 -16.18 -4.59 11.19
CA LEU A 66 -14.73 -4.60 11.37
C LEU A 66 -14.00 -4.83 10.03
N GLY A 67 -14.50 -5.74 9.20
CA GLY A 67 -13.96 -5.99 7.85
C GLY A 67 -14.01 -4.77 6.93
N ILE A 68 -15.11 -4.01 6.97
CA ILE A 68 -15.26 -2.73 6.25
C ILE A 68 -14.25 -1.70 6.78
N ALA A 69 -14.17 -1.52 8.10
CA ALA A 69 -13.25 -0.56 8.72
C ALA A 69 -11.78 -0.86 8.39
N ILE A 70 -11.38 -2.12 8.44
CA ILE A 70 -10.03 -2.58 8.06
C ILE A 70 -9.78 -2.29 6.57
N SER A 71 -10.74 -2.57 5.69
CA SER A 71 -10.60 -2.32 4.25
C SER A 71 -10.41 -0.84 3.94
N LEU A 72 -11.20 0.04 4.56
CA LEU A 72 -11.09 1.49 4.38
C LEU A 72 -9.74 2.01 4.90
N SER A 73 -9.33 1.56 6.08
CA SER A 73 -8.02 1.89 6.66
C SER A 73 -6.88 1.44 5.74
N TRP A 74 -6.98 0.23 5.17
CA TRP A 74 -6.00 -0.28 4.22
C TRP A 74 -5.90 0.59 2.96
N MET A 75 -7.04 0.99 2.38
CA MET A 75 -7.07 1.87 1.22
C MET A 75 -6.43 3.24 1.51
N MET A 76 -6.76 3.85 2.64
CA MET A 76 -6.18 5.14 3.06
C MET A 76 -4.67 5.05 3.27
N SER A 77 -4.21 3.99 3.96
CA SER A 77 -2.79 3.74 4.20
C SER A 77 -2.01 3.55 2.89
N LEU A 78 -2.55 2.78 1.95
CA LEU A 78 -1.94 2.60 0.63
C LEU A 78 -1.92 3.88 -0.19
N HIS A 79 -2.98 4.68 -0.13
CA HIS A 79 -3.04 5.96 -0.83
C HIS A 79 -1.99 6.93 -0.31
N SER A 80 -1.91 7.09 1.02
CA SER A 80 -0.90 7.92 1.68
C SER A 80 0.53 7.47 1.39
N ALA A 81 0.77 6.15 1.44
CA ALA A 81 2.09 5.60 1.13
C ALA A 81 2.48 5.82 -0.34
N THR A 82 1.52 5.70 -1.26
CA THR A 82 1.77 5.96 -2.70
C THR A 82 2.07 7.43 -2.95
N GLY A 83 1.33 8.36 -2.32
CA GLY A 83 1.58 9.80 -2.45
C GLY A 83 2.97 10.20 -1.94
N ARG A 84 3.36 9.72 -0.75
CA ARG A 84 4.70 9.99 -0.19
C ARG A 84 5.83 9.41 -1.04
N LEU A 85 5.65 8.20 -1.57
CA LEU A 85 6.65 7.58 -2.45
C LEU A 85 6.79 8.37 -3.75
N SER A 86 5.68 8.80 -4.35
CA SER A 86 5.69 9.63 -5.56
C SER A 86 6.39 10.97 -5.34
N ALA A 87 6.18 11.61 -4.18
CA ALA A 87 6.85 12.85 -3.84
C ALA A 87 8.36 12.65 -3.65
N LYS A 88 8.77 11.59 -2.94
CA LYS A 88 10.19 11.23 -2.77
C LYS A 88 10.87 10.94 -4.11
N HIS A 89 10.20 10.23 -5.02
CA HIS A 89 10.70 9.93 -6.37
C HIS A 89 10.89 11.21 -7.18
N ALA A 90 9.94 12.15 -7.13
CA ALA A 90 10.05 13.42 -7.82
C ALA A 90 11.28 14.23 -7.35
N VAL A 91 11.51 14.29 -6.03
CA VAL A 91 12.69 14.95 -5.45
C VAL A 91 13.99 14.25 -5.84
N LEU A 92 13.99 12.91 -5.91
CA LEU A 92 15.14 12.14 -6.38
C LEU A 92 15.49 12.44 -7.84
N LEU A 93 14.49 12.53 -8.73
CA LEU A 93 14.69 12.90 -10.12
C LEU A 93 15.22 14.34 -10.26
N GLU A 94 14.76 15.27 -9.42
CA GLU A 94 15.28 16.64 -9.39
C GLU A 94 16.75 16.68 -8.95
N LEU A 95 17.11 15.91 -7.92
CA LEU A 95 18.50 15.75 -7.46
C LEU A 95 19.37 15.09 -8.52
N GLU A 96 18.84 14.09 -9.21
CA GLU A 96 19.52 13.35 -10.26
C GLU A 96 19.86 14.25 -11.46
N SER A 97 19.02 15.23 -11.81
CA SER A 97 19.31 16.17 -12.90
C SER A 97 20.59 17.00 -12.73
N ARG A 98 21.16 17.01 -11.51
CA ARG A 98 22.42 17.69 -11.16
C ARG A 98 23.62 16.75 -11.13
N LEU A 99 23.39 15.44 -11.26
CA LEU A 99 24.43 14.42 -11.34
C LEU A 99 24.88 14.25 -12.80
N PRO A 100 26.11 13.76 -13.03
CA PRO A 100 26.63 13.54 -14.39
C PRO A 100 25.94 12.38 -15.13
N PHE A 101 25.08 11.60 -14.45
CA PHE A 101 24.43 10.44 -15.02
C PHE A 101 23.04 10.23 -14.43
N ASP A 102 22.02 10.27 -15.29
CA ASP A 102 20.62 10.04 -14.92
C ASP A 102 20.27 8.54 -14.99
N PHE A 103 20.51 7.82 -13.90
CA PHE A 103 20.21 6.40 -13.80
C PHE A 103 18.69 6.12 -13.71
N TRP A 104 18.00 6.75 -12.77
CA TRP A 104 16.57 6.53 -12.51
C TRP A 104 15.70 6.96 -13.66
N LYS A 105 16.01 8.10 -14.30
CA LYS A 105 15.30 8.53 -15.49
C LYS A 105 15.35 7.49 -16.61
N ARG A 106 16.54 6.93 -16.88
CA ARG A 106 16.71 5.87 -17.90
C ARG A 106 16.03 4.57 -17.48
N GLU A 107 16.05 4.25 -16.19
CA GLU A 107 15.31 3.10 -15.68
C GLU A 107 13.80 3.28 -15.86
N ASP A 108 13.24 4.44 -15.53
CA ASP A 108 11.82 4.75 -15.72
C ASP A 108 11.42 4.73 -17.21
N GLU A 109 12.28 5.26 -18.09
CA GLU A 109 12.10 5.20 -19.55
C GLU A 109 12.06 3.74 -20.02
N LYS A 110 13.06 2.93 -19.66
CA LYS A 110 13.09 1.49 -19.99
C LYS A 110 11.93 0.71 -19.35
N PHE A 111 11.56 1.05 -18.13
CA PHE A 111 10.46 0.41 -17.43
C PHE A 111 9.15 0.72 -18.14
N ASN A 112 8.94 1.96 -18.60
CA ASN A 112 7.77 2.34 -19.39
C ASN A 112 7.74 1.68 -20.77
N GLU A 113 8.89 1.56 -21.44
CA GLU A 113 9.03 0.83 -22.71
C GLU A 113 8.67 -0.66 -22.56
N LEU A 114 9.07 -1.28 -21.45
CA LEU A 114 8.79 -2.69 -21.16
C LEU A 114 7.36 -2.93 -20.66
N ARG A 115 6.61 -1.89 -20.28
CA ARG A 115 5.31 -2.05 -19.64
C ARG A 115 4.15 -2.02 -20.64
N VAL A 116 3.77 -3.20 -21.10
CA VAL A 116 2.41 -3.50 -21.58
C VAL A 116 1.41 -3.30 -20.43
N VAL A 117 0.77 -2.13 -20.36
CA VAL A 117 -0.50 -1.81 -19.65
C VAL A 117 -0.73 -2.55 -18.31
N ARG A 118 0.26 -2.62 -17.41
CA ARG A 118 0.03 -3.21 -16.07
C ARG A 118 -0.55 -2.17 -15.13
N ARG A 119 -1.88 -2.13 -15.17
CA ARG A 119 -2.86 -1.31 -14.45
C ARG A 119 -2.38 -0.84 -13.07
N LYS A 120 -2.29 0.49 -12.91
CA LYS A 120 -2.06 1.30 -11.69
C LYS A 120 -2.97 0.93 -10.49
N TRP A 121 -3.94 0.03 -10.70
CA TRP A 121 -4.98 -0.39 -9.77
C TRP A 121 -4.67 -1.68 -9.00
N SER A 122 -3.59 -2.42 -9.34
CA SER A 122 -3.33 -3.73 -8.72
C SER A 122 -3.18 -3.70 -7.20
N GLY A 123 -2.72 -2.57 -6.64
CA GLY A 123 -2.61 -2.39 -5.18
C GLY A 123 -3.94 -2.13 -4.47
N LEU A 124 -4.97 -1.63 -5.18
CA LEU A 124 -6.26 -1.27 -4.58
C LEU A 124 -7.34 -2.37 -4.77
N LEU A 125 -7.09 -3.33 -5.66
CA LEU A 125 -8.01 -4.44 -5.93
C LEU A 125 -8.27 -5.30 -4.70
N MET A 126 -7.22 -5.61 -3.92
CA MET A 126 -7.32 -6.46 -2.72
C MET A 126 -8.21 -5.83 -1.63
N PRO A 127 -7.94 -4.60 -1.15
CA PRO A 127 -8.84 -3.93 -0.21
C PRO A 127 -10.25 -3.75 -0.77
N GLY A 128 -10.38 -3.39 -2.05
CA GLY A 128 -11.69 -3.17 -2.69
C GLY A 128 -12.54 -4.44 -2.75
N ALA A 129 -11.94 -5.58 -3.09
CA ALA A 129 -12.63 -6.87 -3.07
C ALA A 129 -13.11 -7.23 -1.67
N PHE A 130 -12.26 -7.03 -0.65
CA PHE A 130 -12.63 -7.37 0.73
C PHE A 130 -13.71 -6.44 1.30
N LEU A 131 -13.71 -5.16 0.90
CA LEU A 131 -14.77 -4.20 1.21
C LEU A 131 -16.12 -4.67 0.67
N VAL A 132 -16.16 -5.12 -0.59
CA VAL A 132 -17.38 -5.64 -1.23
C VAL A 132 -17.88 -6.90 -0.53
N ILE A 133 -16.99 -7.84 -0.22
CA ILE A 133 -17.34 -9.08 0.51
C ILE A 133 -17.91 -8.76 1.89
N SER A 134 -17.23 -7.89 2.65
CA SER A 134 -17.68 -7.50 4.00
C SER A 134 -19.00 -6.74 3.96
N GLY A 135 -19.20 -5.89 2.95
CA GLY A 135 -20.45 -5.17 2.72
C GLY A 135 -21.60 -6.10 2.37
N ALA A 136 -21.39 -7.05 1.46
CA ALA A 136 -22.39 -8.05 1.11
C ALA A 136 -22.80 -8.89 2.33
N TRP A 137 -21.83 -9.30 3.15
CA TRP A 137 -22.09 -10.04 4.38
C TRP A 137 -22.93 -9.22 5.37
N LEU A 138 -22.62 -7.93 5.55
CA LEU A 138 -23.45 -7.05 6.40
C LEU A 138 -24.90 -6.97 5.91
N ILE A 139 -25.10 -6.83 4.59
CA ILE A 139 -26.44 -6.77 3.98
C ILE A 139 -27.21 -8.07 4.24
N THR A 140 -26.57 -9.24 4.11
CA THR A 140 -27.23 -10.52 4.38
C THR A 140 -27.69 -10.65 5.83
N LEU A 141 -26.92 -10.14 6.79
CA LEU A 141 -27.33 -10.14 8.20
C LEU A 141 -28.53 -9.22 8.42
N ILE A 142 -28.51 -8.01 7.86
CA ILE A 142 -29.62 -7.05 7.99
C ILE A 142 -30.91 -7.62 7.37
N VAL A 143 -30.84 -8.17 6.16
CA VAL A 143 -32.02 -8.76 5.49
C VAL A 143 -32.52 -9.98 6.24
N GLY A 144 -31.61 -10.82 6.75
CA GLY A 144 -31.95 -12.00 7.55
C GLY A 144 -32.62 -11.67 8.88
N THR A 145 -32.33 -10.52 9.49
CA THR A 145 -32.99 -10.07 10.74
C THR A 145 -34.37 -9.43 10.55
N VAL A 146 -34.75 -9.08 9.31
CA VAL A 146 -35.99 -8.35 9.00
C VAL A 146 -37.10 -9.29 8.48
N CYS A 147 -36.79 -10.55 8.17
CA CYS A 147 -37.75 -11.60 7.79
C CYS A 147 -38.06 -12.52 8.98
#